data_AF-A0ABD4TYI9-F1
#
_entry.id   AF-A0ABD4TYI9-F1
#
_cell.length_a   1.000
_cell.length_b   1.000
_cell.length_c   1.000
_cell.angle_alpha   90.00
_cell.angle_beta   90.00
_cell.angle_gamma   90.00
#
_symmetry.space_group_name_H-M   'P 1'
#
loop_
_entity.id
_entity.type
_entity.pdbx_description
1 polymer ?
#
loop_
_entity_poly.entity_id
_entity_poly.type
_entity_poly.pdbx_seq_one_letter_code
_entity_poly.pdbx_strand_id
1 'polypeptide(L)'
;MDTGIFRRVTGLSAAVTALFMAASFVAVPAQAKLPEVMRIAGQDRYETASKIRHQILGDTKTVYVVSGQSPVDALSVAPVAAKNGAGVLLSESQSLSSVTADSFRRNQPEHSLIIGGTRVLFREYAMCITRYHTSCRNCANI
;
A
#
# COMPACT_ATOMS: atom_id res chain seq x y z
N MET A 1 -33.27 3.14 -81.27
CA MET A 1 -33.88 2.40 -80.16
C MET A 1 -32.90 1.31 -79.77
N ASP A 2 -32.12 1.51 -78.72
CA ASP A 2 -31.28 0.46 -78.16
C ASP A 2 -31.45 0.48 -76.64
N THR A 3 -32.46 -0.26 -76.18
CA THR A 3 -32.96 -0.27 -74.79
C THR A 3 -32.21 -1.28 -73.90
N GLY A 4 -31.11 -1.86 -74.38
CA GLY A 4 -30.41 -2.96 -73.70
C GLY A 4 -29.42 -2.55 -72.61
N ILE A 5 -28.92 -1.31 -72.61
CA ILE A 5 -27.78 -0.92 -71.75
C ILE A 5 -28.19 -0.58 -70.31
N PHE A 6 -29.43 -0.12 -70.11
CA PHE A 6 -29.94 0.29 -68.78
C PHE A 6 -30.29 -0.87 -67.85
N ARG A 7 -30.52 -2.09 -68.36
CA ARG A 7 -30.82 -3.28 -67.53
C ARG A 7 -29.60 -3.88 -66.81
N ARG A 8 -28.37 -3.52 -67.21
CA ARG A 8 -27.14 -4.06 -66.60
C ARG A 8 -26.60 -3.21 -65.45
N VAL A 9 -26.88 -1.90 -65.43
CA VAL A 9 -26.35 -0.97 -64.42
C VAL A 9 -27.14 -1.01 -63.11
N THR A 10 -28.45 -1.28 -63.17
CA THR A 10 -29.32 -1.34 -61.98
C THR A 10 -29.08 -2.57 -61.10
N GLY A 11 -28.64 -3.70 -61.68
CA GLY A 11 -28.32 -4.92 -60.91
C GLY A 11 -27.02 -4.84 -60.10
N LEU A 12 -26.05 -4.05 -60.57
CA LEU A 12 -24.73 -3.92 -59.93
C LEU A 12 -24.77 -3.00 -58.68
N SER A 13 -25.64 -1.98 -58.68
CA SER A 13 -25.79 -1.03 -57.57
C SER A 13 -26.35 -1.68 -56.29
N ALA A 14 -27.28 -2.64 -56.43
CA ALA A 14 -27.86 -3.35 -55.30
C ALA A 14 -26.85 -4.27 -54.58
N ALA A 15 -25.90 -4.85 -55.32
CA ALA A 15 -24.86 -5.72 -54.75
C ALA A 15 -23.77 -4.92 -54.02
N VAL A 16 -23.42 -3.74 -54.52
CA VAL A 16 -22.38 -2.88 -53.93
C VAL A 16 -22.86 -2.20 -52.63
N THR A 17 -24.15 -1.86 -52.54
CA THR A 17 -24.74 -1.28 -51.33
C THR A 17 -24.89 -2.30 -50.19
N ALA A 18 -25.17 -3.57 -50.50
CA ALA A 18 -25.23 -4.65 -49.50
C ALA A 18 -23.85 -4.99 -48.90
N LEU A 19 -22.77 -4.84 -49.68
CA LEU A 19 -21.41 -5.12 -49.24
C LEU A 19 -20.88 -4.07 -48.24
N PHE A 20 -21.36 -2.83 -48.33
CA PHE A 20 -21.00 -1.75 -47.39
C PHE A 20 -21.74 -1.84 -46.05
N MET A 21 -22.93 -2.45 -46.00
CA MET A 21 -23.74 -2.50 -44.77
C MET A 21 -23.31 -3.61 -43.79
N ALA A 22 -22.55 -4.61 -44.25
CA ALA A 22 -22.11 -5.75 -43.42
C ALA A 22 -20.82 -5.50 -42.61
N ALA A 23 -20.16 -4.35 -42.77
CA ALA A 23 -18.80 -4.13 -42.25
C ALA A 23 -18.71 -3.30 -40.95
N SER A 24 -19.83 -2.91 -40.33
CA SER A 24 -19.79 -1.91 -39.23
C SER A 24 -20.12 -2.47 -37.84
N PHE A 25 -20.00 -3.78 -37.61
CA PHE A 25 -19.93 -4.30 -36.23
C PHE A 25 -18.46 -4.41 -35.81
N VAL A 26 -17.87 -3.28 -35.45
CA VAL A 26 -16.64 -3.28 -34.64
C VAL A 26 -17.05 -3.78 -33.27
N ALA A 27 -16.81 -5.05 -32.98
CA ALA A 27 -16.92 -5.59 -31.64
C ALA A 27 -15.89 -4.87 -30.77
N VAL A 28 -16.34 -3.95 -29.92
CA VAL A 28 -15.51 -3.36 -28.86
C VAL A 28 -15.39 -4.42 -27.77
N PRO A 29 -14.21 -5.03 -27.54
CA PRO A 29 -14.05 -5.94 -26.41
C PRO A 29 -14.12 -5.12 -25.12
N ALA A 30 -15.23 -5.22 -24.39
CA ALA A 30 -15.35 -4.69 -23.04
C ALA A 30 -14.63 -5.63 -22.06
N GLN A 31 -13.32 -5.79 -22.20
CA GLN A 31 -12.50 -6.44 -21.18
C GLN A 31 -11.79 -5.35 -20.38
N ALA A 32 -12.51 -4.77 -19.41
CA ALA A 32 -11.87 -3.99 -18.36
C ALA A 32 -11.03 -4.97 -17.52
N LYS A 33 -9.72 -5.01 -17.77
CA LYS A 33 -8.77 -5.71 -16.89
C LYS A 33 -8.88 -5.05 -15.52
N LEU A 34 -9.42 -5.79 -14.55
CA LEU A 34 -9.48 -5.32 -13.17
C LEU A 34 -8.05 -5.04 -12.68
N PRO A 35 -7.84 -3.97 -11.90
CA PRO A 35 -6.53 -3.71 -11.31
C PRO A 35 -6.11 -4.92 -10.48
N GLU A 36 -4.82 -5.22 -10.49
CA GLU A 36 -4.25 -6.25 -9.64
C GLU A 36 -4.47 -5.86 -8.17
N VAL A 37 -5.17 -6.70 -7.42
CA VAL A 37 -5.48 -6.45 -6.01
C VAL A 37 -4.42 -7.09 -5.15
N MET A 38 -3.59 -6.28 -4.50
CA MET A 38 -2.64 -6.74 -3.49
C MET A 38 -3.22 -6.52 -2.09
N ARG A 39 -3.40 -7.60 -1.33
CA ARG A 39 -3.80 -7.54 0.08
C ARG A 39 -2.56 -7.55 0.98
N ILE A 40 -2.42 -6.50 1.80
CA ILE A 40 -1.41 -6.44 2.86
C ILE A 40 -2.10 -6.65 4.20
N ALA A 41 -1.88 -7.81 4.82
CA ALA A 41 -2.45 -8.15 6.12
C ALA A 41 -1.54 -9.11 6.91
N GLY A 42 -1.53 -8.96 8.23
CA GLY A 42 -0.96 -9.90 9.19
C GLY A 42 -2.04 -10.56 10.04
N GLN A 43 -1.62 -11.40 10.99
CA GLN A 43 -2.50 -12.05 11.96
C GLN A 43 -3.15 -11.04 12.91
N ASP A 44 -2.45 -9.95 13.17
CA ASP A 44 -2.94 -8.87 14.01
C ASP A 44 -2.55 -7.49 13.45
N ARG A 45 -2.90 -6.45 14.21
CA ARG A 45 -2.59 -5.05 13.86
C ARG A 45 -1.10 -4.75 13.86
N TYR A 46 -0.31 -5.42 14.69
CA TYR A 46 1.14 -5.20 14.81
C TYR A 46 1.87 -5.78 13.59
N GLU A 47 1.50 -6.99 13.18
CA GLU A 47 2.03 -7.62 11.97
C GLU A 47 1.58 -6.92 10.70
N THR A 48 0.32 -6.48 10.64
CA THR A 48 -0.16 -5.68 9.50
C THR A 48 0.65 -4.38 9.36
N ALA A 49 0.89 -3.64 10.46
CA ALA A 49 1.70 -2.42 10.43
C ALA A 49 3.14 -2.68 9.98
N SER A 50 3.76 -3.76 10.48
CA SER A 50 5.10 -4.19 10.07
C SER A 50 5.15 -4.51 8.57
N LYS A 51 4.19 -5.28 8.06
CA LYS A 51 4.09 -5.62 6.63
C LYS A 51 3.89 -4.41 5.74
N ILE A 52 3.02 -3.47 6.13
CA ILE A 52 2.81 -2.21 5.38
C ILE A 52 4.12 -1.45 5.29
N ARG A 53 4.84 -1.27 6.41
CA ARG A 53 6.14 -0.60 6.42
C ARG A 53 7.10 -1.26 5.42
N HIS A 54 7.27 -2.58 5.48
CA HIS A 54 8.24 -3.27 4.64
C HIS A 54 7.84 -3.32 3.16
N GLN A 55 6.56 -3.59 2.85
CA GLN A 55 6.12 -3.82 1.47
C GLN A 55 5.84 -2.52 0.70
N ILE A 56 5.45 -1.44 1.39
CA ILE A 56 5.12 -0.17 0.75
C ILE A 56 6.27 0.83 0.84
N LEU A 57 6.89 0.95 2.01
CA LEU A 57 7.88 2.02 2.28
C LEU A 57 9.33 1.52 2.23
N GLY A 58 9.54 0.20 2.34
CA GLY A 58 10.85 -0.38 2.56
C GLY A 58 11.42 -0.05 3.94
N ASP A 59 12.72 -0.31 4.11
CA ASP A 59 13.40 -0.14 5.38
C ASP A 59 13.75 1.35 5.61
N THR A 60 12.75 2.06 6.12
CA THR A 60 12.83 3.50 6.41
C THR A 60 13.77 3.82 7.57
N LYS A 61 14.55 4.89 7.40
CA LYS A 61 15.45 5.46 8.42
C LYS A 61 14.71 5.95 9.65
N THR A 62 13.53 6.53 9.45
CA THR A 62 12.69 7.06 10.54
C THR A 62 11.48 6.18 10.75
N VAL A 63 11.17 5.87 12.01
CA VAL A 63 9.97 5.15 12.41
C VAL A 63 9.23 5.88 13.52
N TYR A 64 7.91 5.98 13.37
CA TYR A 64 7.01 6.43 14.42
C TYR A 64 6.43 5.23 15.14
N VAL A 65 6.51 5.22 16.47
CA VAL A 65 5.95 4.18 17.32
C VAL A 65 4.76 4.77 18.07
N VAL A 66 3.60 4.16 17.87
CA VAL A 66 2.33 4.57 18.48
C VAL A 66 1.71 3.37 19.19
N SER A 67 0.75 3.62 20.08
CA SER A 67 0.02 2.53 20.72
C SER A 67 -0.91 1.82 19.74
N GLY A 68 -0.85 0.49 19.73
CA GLY A 68 -1.83 -0.34 19.05
C GLY A 68 -3.18 -0.39 19.79
N GLN A 69 -3.23 0.03 21.05
CA GLN A 69 -4.47 0.04 21.86
C GLN A 69 -5.23 1.36 21.75
N SER A 70 -4.55 2.47 21.47
CA SER A 70 -5.13 3.81 21.29
C SER A 70 -4.82 4.34 19.89
N PRO A 71 -5.70 4.16 18.89
CA PRO A 71 -5.42 4.52 17.51
C PRO A 71 -5.45 6.02 17.23
N VAL A 72 -5.95 6.86 18.14
CA VAL A 72 -6.01 8.31 17.94
C VAL A 72 -4.64 8.94 17.72
N ASP A 73 -3.61 8.47 18.44
CA ASP A 73 -2.23 8.93 18.25
C ASP A 73 -1.68 8.51 16.86
N ALA A 74 -2.07 7.32 16.39
CA ALA A 74 -1.73 6.84 15.05
C ALA A 74 -2.38 7.67 13.94
N LEU A 75 -3.65 8.03 14.11
CA LEU A 75 -4.38 8.88 13.16
C LEU A 75 -3.75 10.28 13.06
N SER A 76 -3.33 10.85 14.20
CA SER A 76 -2.69 12.17 14.22
C SER A 76 -1.29 12.16 13.61
N VAL A 77 -0.53 11.05 13.70
CA VAL A 77 0.83 10.97 13.14
C VAL A 77 0.85 10.65 11.65
N ALA A 78 -0.22 10.06 11.09
CA ALA A 78 -0.22 9.57 9.71
C ALA A 78 0.21 10.62 8.66
N PRO A 79 -0.26 11.90 8.70
CA PRO A 79 0.16 12.90 7.72
C PRO A 79 1.66 13.26 7.80
N VAL A 80 2.22 13.36 9.01
CA VAL A 80 3.64 13.68 9.18
C VAL A 80 4.53 12.49 8.83
N ALA A 81 4.08 11.26 9.13
CA ALA A 81 4.78 10.04 8.73
C ALA A 81 4.84 9.93 7.20
N ALA A 82 3.71 10.16 6.51
CA ALA A 82 3.65 10.17 5.05
C ALA A 82 4.56 11.24 4.45
N LYS A 83 4.54 12.47 4.98
CA LYS A 83 5.41 13.57 4.53
C LYS A 83 6.89 13.23 4.66
N ASN A 84 7.27 12.53 5.73
CA ASN A 84 8.66 12.19 6.02
C ASN A 84 9.10 10.85 5.39
N GLY A 85 8.22 10.17 4.64
CA GLY A 85 8.50 8.83 4.11
C GLY A 85 8.84 7.83 5.22
N ALA A 86 8.24 7.99 6.40
CA ALA A 86 8.57 7.24 7.60
C ALA A 86 7.53 6.14 7.87
N GLY A 87 8.00 4.99 8.37
CA GLY A 87 7.11 3.91 8.79
C GLY A 87 6.37 4.23 10.08
N VAL A 88 5.17 3.67 10.25
CA VAL A 88 4.45 3.67 11.53
C VAL A 88 4.39 2.23 12.03
N LEU A 89 4.88 2.00 13.24
CA LEU A 89 4.80 0.72 13.94
C LEU A 89 3.92 0.86 15.17
N LEU A 90 3.23 -0.22 15.51
CA LEU A 90 2.36 -0.29 16.67
C LEU A 90 3.07 -1.00 17.83
N SER A 91 2.83 -0.55 19.06
CA SER A 91 3.32 -1.18 20.28
C SER A 91 2.17 -1.50 21.23
N GLU A 92 2.36 -2.48 22.10
CA GLU A 92 1.47 -2.71 23.23
C GLU A 92 1.74 -1.67 24.33
N SER A 93 0.79 -1.53 25.26
CA SER A 93 0.88 -0.48 26.29
C SER A 93 1.95 -0.72 27.34
N GLN A 94 2.31 -1.99 27.54
CA GLN A 94 3.27 -2.45 28.56
C GLN A 94 4.46 -3.23 27.96
N SER A 95 4.62 -3.24 26.65
CA SER A 95 5.77 -3.88 26.00
C SER A 95 5.81 -3.52 24.52
N LEU A 96 7.00 -3.67 23.92
CA LEU A 96 7.07 -3.83 22.48
C LEU A 96 6.47 -5.19 22.12
N SER A 97 5.54 -5.21 21.16
CA SER A 97 5.15 -6.48 20.57
C SER A 97 6.38 -7.15 19.97
N SER A 98 6.43 -8.48 20.01
CA SER A 98 7.55 -9.26 19.45
C SER A 98 7.83 -8.84 18.01
N VAL A 99 6.79 -8.66 17.21
CA VAL A 99 6.87 -8.23 15.81
C VAL A 99 7.55 -6.86 15.66
N THR A 100 7.19 -5.89 16.49
CA THR A 100 7.79 -4.55 16.44
C THR A 100 9.23 -4.59 16.91
N ALA A 101 9.52 -5.27 18.02
CA ALA A 101 10.90 -5.47 18.51
C ALA A 101 11.78 -6.13 17.44
N ASP A 102 11.25 -7.12 16.74
CA ASP A 102 11.93 -7.80 15.64
C ASP A 102 12.21 -6.88 14.45
N SER A 103 11.24 -6.01 14.11
CA SER A 103 11.41 -5.00 13.06
C SER A 103 12.55 -4.02 13.42
N PHE A 104 12.65 -3.61 14.68
CA PHE A 104 13.77 -2.80 15.18
C PHE A 104 15.11 -3.54 15.07
N ARG A 105 15.18 -4.82 15.48
CA ARG A 105 16.43 -5.60 15.43
C ARG A 105 16.93 -5.82 14.00
N ARG A 106 16.02 -6.12 13.07
CA ARG A 106 16.38 -6.39 11.67
C ARG A 106 16.78 -5.14 10.92
N ASN A 107 16.09 -4.03 11.14
CA ASN A 107 16.19 -2.86 10.26
C ASN A 107 16.97 -1.70 10.86
N GLN A 108 17.16 -1.68 12.17
CA GLN A 108 17.94 -0.66 12.90
C GLN A 108 17.67 0.77 12.41
N PRO A 109 16.44 1.29 12.54
CA PRO A 109 16.12 2.62 12.07
C PRO A 109 17.01 3.68 12.74
N GLU A 110 17.48 4.65 11.96
CA GLU A 110 18.31 5.78 12.39
C GLU A 110 17.56 6.73 13.35
N HIS A 111 16.24 6.79 13.28
CA HIS A 111 15.44 7.62 14.16
C HIS A 111 14.14 6.91 14.54
N SER A 112 13.79 7.00 15.82
CA SER A 112 12.56 6.43 16.36
C SER A 112 11.86 7.44 17.25
N LEU A 113 10.62 7.79 16.91
CA LEU A 113 9.83 8.76 17.65
C LEU A 113 8.63 8.06 18.26
N ILE A 114 8.49 8.19 19.58
CA ILE A 114 7.36 7.64 20.32
C ILE A 114 6.29 8.72 20.42
N ILE A 115 5.09 8.39 19.95
CA ILE A 115 3.95 9.29 19.96
C ILE A 115 2.87 8.69 20.86
N GLY A 116 2.57 9.40 21.94
CA GLY A 116 1.61 8.98 22.96
C GLY A 116 2.10 9.32 24.36
N GLY A 117 1.16 9.44 25.30
CA GLY A 117 1.47 9.70 26.70
C GLY A 117 2.04 8.47 27.43
N THR A 118 2.71 8.70 28.55
CA THR A 118 3.32 7.63 29.37
C THR A 118 2.33 6.62 29.97
N ARG A 119 1.04 6.97 29.98
CA ARG A 119 -0.06 6.08 30.38
C ARG A 119 -0.39 5.02 29.34
N VAL A 120 -0.08 5.31 28.07
CA VAL A 120 -0.39 4.45 26.93
C VAL A 120 0.89 3.77 26.43
N LEU A 121 2.06 4.38 26.62
CA LEU A 121 3.37 3.78 26.35
C LEU A 121 4.26 4.02 27.58
N PHE A 122 4.43 3.00 28.43
CA PHE A 122 5.14 3.14 29.70
C PHE A 122 6.58 3.65 29.52
N ARG A 123 7.05 4.44 30.50
CA ARG A 123 8.30 5.22 30.46
C ARG A 123 9.57 4.37 30.29
N GLU A 124 9.52 3.10 30.65
CA GLU A 124 10.63 2.15 30.48
C GLU A 124 10.85 1.74 29.01
N TYR A 125 9.82 1.84 28.15
CA TYR A 125 9.92 1.51 26.72
C TYR A 125 10.61 2.58 25.90
N ALA A 126 10.48 3.85 26.31
CA ALA A 126 11.27 4.92 25.72
C ALA A 126 12.77 4.62 25.86
N MET A 127 13.18 4.08 27.01
CA MET A 127 14.56 3.66 27.20
C MET A 127 14.96 2.48 26.33
N CYS A 128 14.10 1.46 26.13
CA CYS A 128 14.43 0.29 25.30
C CYS A 128 14.60 0.64 23.80
N ILE A 129 13.75 1.52 23.27
CA ILE A 129 13.85 2.02 21.89
C ILE A 129 15.08 2.92 21.74
N THR A 130 15.35 3.82 22.69
CA THR A 130 16.57 4.62 22.72
C THR A 130 17.83 3.74 22.90
N ARG A 131 17.71 2.57 23.55
CA ARG A 131 18.79 1.58 23.76
C ARG A 131 19.31 1.01 22.45
N TYR A 132 18.43 0.77 21.47
CA TYR A 132 18.83 0.35 20.12
C TYR A 132 19.69 1.40 19.39
N HIS A 133 19.59 2.67 19.79
CA HIS A 133 20.34 3.76 19.17
C HIS A 133 21.63 4.14 19.92
N THR A 134 21.63 4.06 21.25
CA THR A 134 22.71 4.64 22.07
C THR A 134 23.44 3.66 22.98
N SER A 135 22.98 2.41 23.12
CA SER A 135 23.57 1.46 24.09
C SER A 135 23.89 0.09 23.48
N CYS A 136 24.90 0.08 22.62
CA CYS A 136 25.76 -1.09 22.41
C CYS A 136 27.10 -0.92 23.16
N ARG A 137 27.11 -0.18 24.27
CA ARG A 137 28.30 -0.01 25.13
C ARG A 137 28.18 -0.60 26.54
N ASN A 138 26.99 -0.96 27.04
CA ASN A 138 26.83 -1.63 28.34
C ASN A 138 25.43 -2.26 28.49
N CYS A 139 25.12 -3.25 27.65
CA CYS A 139 23.90 -4.06 27.75
C CYS A 139 24.19 -5.53 28.04
N ALA A 140 25.21 -5.78 28.87
CA ALA A 140 25.31 -7.06 29.56
C ALA A 140 24.48 -6.94 30.85
N ASN A 141 23.49 -7.81 31.02
CA ASN A 141 22.68 -8.01 32.23
C ASN A 141 21.45 -7.11 32.45
N ILE A 142 20.47 -7.19 31.55
CA ILE A 142 19.05 -7.16 31.94
C ILE A 142 18.31 -8.23 31.15
#